data_AF-A0A139R6I1-F1
#
_entry.id   AF-A0A139R6I1-F1
#
_cell.length_a   1.000
_cell.length_b   1.000
_cell.length_c   1.000
_cell.angle_alpha   90.00
_cell.angle_beta   90.00
_cell.angle_gamma   90.00
#
_symmetry.space_group_name_H-M   'P 1'
#
loop_
_entity.id
_entity.type
_entity.pdbx_description
1 polymer ?
#
loop_
_entity_poly.entity_id
_entity_poly.type
_entity_poly.pdbx_seq_one_letter_code
_entity_poly.pdbx_strand_id
1 'polypeptide(L)'
;MQAVVTELSGENMDIVEWTEDPAQFIKNALNPAEVVDVIFDPTNDRAVTVLVPDYQLSLAIGKRGQNARLAARLTGFKIDIKPESERDAVVADMANKENESANAPVIEADVADDFEASEEA
;
A
#
# COMPACT_ATOMS: atom_id res chain seq x y z
N MET A 1 10.23 29.78 9.72
CA MET A 1 10.62 28.37 9.50
C MET A 1 12.09 28.26 9.06
N GLN A 2 13.06 28.79 9.82
CA GLN A 2 14.43 28.95 9.28
C GLN A 2 15.56 28.64 10.27
N ALA A 3 15.27 27.85 11.32
CA ALA A 3 16.25 27.48 12.35
C ALA A 3 16.61 25.98 12.37
N VAL A 4 15.80 25.10 11.77
CA VAL A 4 16.03 23.63 11.81
C VAL A 4 16.91 23.13 10.66
N VAL A 5 17.13 23.98 9.64
CA VAL A 5 17.81 23.61 8.39
C VAL A 5 19.34 23.51 8.57
N THR A 6 19.89 24.12 9.63
CA THR A 6 21.34 24.29 9.80
C THR A 6 22.04 23.09 10.47
N GLU A 7 21.29 22.12 10.99
CA GLU A 7 21.85 20.91 11.66
C GLU A 7 21.77 19.63 10.82
N LEU A 8 21.04 19.64 9.71
CA LEU A 8 20.96 18.50 8.79
C LEU A 8 22.07 18.64 7.76
N SER A 9 23.09 17.80 7.86
CA SER A 9 24.31 17.74 7.03
C SER A 9 24.07 17.49 5.53
N GLY A 10 23.16 18.22 4.88
CA GLY A 10 22.80 18.10 3.47
C GLY A 10 21.69 17.09 3.16
N GLU A 11 20.87 16.68 4.14
CA GLU A 11 19.71 15.81 3.89
C GLU A 11 18.53 16.64 3.35
N ASN A 12 17.88 16.15 2.28
CA ASN A 12 16.70 16.79 1.70
C ASN A 12 15.46 16.48 2.56
N MET A 13 14.71 17.51 2.95
CA MET A 13 13.44 17.36 3.68
C MET A 13 12.28 17.81 2.82
N ASP A 14 11.22 16.99 2.79
CA ASP A 14 9.93 17.36 2.22
C ASP A 14 8.89 17.50 3.33
N ILE A 15 8.04 18.53 3.21
CA ILE A 15 6.93 18.80 4.12
C ILE A 15 5.64 18.46 3.38
N VAL A 16 4.84 17.56 3.96
CA VAL A 16 3.59 17.10 3.37
C VAL A 16 2.43 17.33 4.33
N GLU A 17 1.25 17.63 3.81
CA GLU A 17 0.05 17.82 4.61
C GLU A 17 -0.52 16.46 5.02
N TRP A 18 -0.77 16.29 6.31
CA TRP A 18 -1.44 15.11 6.83
C TRP A 18 -2.96 15.25 6.65
N THR A 19 -3.62 14.14 6.35
CA THR A 19 -5.07 14.04 6.19
C THR A 19 -5.56 12.68 6.64
N GLU A 20 -6.81 12.60 7.06
CA GLU A 20 -7.46 11.37 7.51
C GLU A 20 -7.80 10.42 6.35
N ASP A 21 -8.04 10.96 5.16
CA ASP A 21 -8.30 10.14 3.97
C ASP A 21 -6.99 9.47 3.52
N PRO A 22 -6.88 8.12 3.59
CA PRO A 22 -5.67 7.41 3.23
C PRO A 22 -5.27 7.64 1.77
N ALA A 23 -6.24 7.78 0.85
CA ALA A 23 -5.93 8.02 -0.55
C ALA A 23 -5.24 9.37 -0.73
N GLN A 24 -5.79 10.42 -0.15
CA GLN A 24 -5.19 11.75 -0.18
C GLN A 24 -3.86 11.80 0.59
N PHE A 25 -3.74 11.07 1.70
CA PHE A 25 -2.49 11.05 2.48
C PHE A 25 -1.35 10.38 1.70
N ILE A 26 -1.63 9.27 0.99
CA ILE A 26 -0.66 8.61 0.11
C ILE A 26 -0.25 9.52 -1.04
N LYS A 27 -1.19 10.24 -1.66
CA LYS A 27 -0.89 11.24 -2.70
C LYS A 27 0.07 12.30 -2.18
N ASN A 28 -0.23 12.86 -1.01
CA ASN A 28 0.61 13.89 -0.38
C ASN A 28 2.01 13.34 -0.03
N ALA A 29 2.11 12.09 0.41
CA ALA A 29 3.36 11.45 0.80
C ALA A 29 4.33 11.16 -0.37
N LEU A 30 3.84 11.16 -1.61
CA LEU A 30 4.65 10.92 -2.82
C LEU A 30 5.19 12.21 -3.47
N ASN A 31 4.80 13.39 -2.96
CA ASN A 31 5.34 14.70 -3.34
C ASN A 31 6.88 14.63 -3.36
N PRO A 32 7.59 15.00 -4.45
CA PRO A 32 7.20 15.83 -5.61
C PRO A 32 6.51 15.14 -6.80
N ALA A 33 6.26 13.83 -6.76
CA ALA A 33 5.61 13.15 -7.88
C ALA A 33 4.09 13.36 -7.87
N GLU A 34 3.52 13.59 -9.05
CA GLU A 34 2.09 13.67 -9.26
C GLU A 34 1.48 12.26 -9.35
N VAL A 35 0.37 12.09 -8.65
CA VAL A 35 -0.37 10.83 -8.59
C VAL A 35 -1.68 10.97 -9.36
N VAL A 36 -1.87 10.11 -10.35
CA VAL A 36 -3.09 10.04 -11.16
C VAL A 36 -4.18 9.32 -10.39
N ASP A 37 -3.87 8.14 -9.85
CA ASP A 37 -4.85 7.26 -9.21
C ASP A 37 -4.23 6.45 -8.08
N VAL A 38 -5.07 6.03 -7.12
CA VAL A 38 -4.66 5.21 -5.97
C VAL A 38 -5.66 4.07 -5.84
N ILE A 39 -5.16 2.84 -6.05
CA ILE A 39 -5.97 1.62 -6.10
C ILE A 39 -5.60 0.75 -4.91
N PHE A 40 -6.56 0.51 -4.02
CA PHE A 40 -6.37 -0.34 -2.84
C PHE A 40 -6.53 -1.81 -3.20
N ASP A 41 -5.69 -2.67 -2.61
CA ASP A 41 -5.78 -4.10 -2.85
C ASP A 41 -6.98 -4.70 -2.08
N PRO A 42 -7.91 -5.40 -2.75
CA PRO A 42 -9.10 -5.99 -2.09
C PRO A 42 -8.77 -7.16 -1.16
N THR A 43 -7.57 -7.75 -1.29
CA THR A 43 -7.13 -8.89 -0.46
C THR A 43 -6.22 -8.46 0.69
N ASN A 44 -5.68 -7.24 0.64
CA ASN A 44 -4.71 -6.75 1.60
C ASN A 44 -4.93 -5.26 1.88
N ASP A 45 -5.58 -4.96 3.01
CA ASP A 45 -5.92 -3.60 3.45
C ASP A 45 -4.71 -2.67 3.62
N ARG A 46 -3.49 -3.21 3.66
CA ARG A 46 -2.24 -2.45 3.79
C ARG A 46 -1.47 -2.34 2.48
N ALA A 47 -1.96 -2.90 1.38
CA ALA A 47 -1.33 -2.81 0.07
C ALA A 47 -2.09 -1.85 -0.85
N VAL A 48 -1.33 -1.04 -1.58
CA VAL A 48 -1.88 -0.04 -2.48
C VAL A 48 -1.01 0.07 -3.73
N THR A 49 -1.65 0.16 -4.88
CA THR A 49 -0.99 0.44 -6.16
C THR A 49 -1.32 1.87 -6.56
N VAL A 50 -0.27 2.65 -6.81
CA VAL A 50 -0.37 4.06 -7.18
C VAL A 50 0.00 4.22 -8.64
N LEU A 51 -0.87 4.88 -9.40
CA LEU A 51 -0.65 5.21 -10.79
C LEU A 51 -0.05 6.62 -10.90
N VAL A 52 1.06 6.72 -11.62
CA VAL A 52 1.77 7.97 -11.89
C VAL A 52 1.98 8.13 -13.40
N PRO A 53 2.14 9.35 -13.92
CA PRO A 53 2.46 9.52 -15.32
C PRO A 53 3.77 8.82 -15.69
N ASP A 54 3.85 8.22 -16.88
CA ASP A 54 5.00 7.41 -17.32
C ASP A 54 6.34 8.15 -17.17
N TYR A 55 6.34 9.46 -17.46
CA TYR A 55 7.53 10.30 -17.38
C TYR A 55 7.97 10.61 -15.93
N GLN A 56 7.09 10.44 -14.94
CA GLN A 56 7.40 10.65 -13.52
C GLN A 56 7.66 9.35 -12.74
N LEU A 57 7.55 8.18 -13.37
CA LEU A 57 7.74 6.89 -12.70
C LEU A 57 9.07 6.83 -11.92
N SER A 58 10.15 7.29 -12.53
CA SER A 58 11.47 7.34 -11.89
C SER A 58 11.53 8.31 -10.71
N LEU A 59 10.81 9.44 -10.79
CA LEU A 59 10.74 10.44 -9.72
C LEU A 59 9.94 9.91 -8.52
N ALA A 60 8.79 9.29 -8.80
CA ALA A 60 7.91 8.70 -7.79
C ALA A 60 8.62 7.58 -7.01
N ILE A 61 9.39 6.71 -7.69
CA ILE A 61 10.22 5.70 -7.04
C ILE A 61 11.36 6.36 -6.25
N GLY A 62 12.00 7.37 -6.84
CA GLY A 62 13.13 8.08 -6.27
C GLY A 62 14.44 7.27 -6.33
N LYS A 63 15.56 7.92 -5.97
CA LYS A 63 16.88 7.30 -6.03
C LYS A 63 16.94 6.07 -5.11
N ARG A 64 17.20 4.88 -5.69
CA ARG A 64 17.19 3.59 -4.98
C ARG A 64 15.85 3.27 -4.27
N GLY A 65 14.74 3.79 -4.79
CA GLY A 65 13.42 3.56 -4.17
C GLY A 65 13.22 4.34 -2.87
N GLN A 66 14.04 5.36 -2.60
CA GLN A 66 13.99 6.09 -1.33
C GLN A 66 12.65 6.78 -1.13
N ASN A 67 12.09 7.42 -2.16
CA ASN A 67 10.84 8.16 -2.04
C ASN A 67 9.68 7.21 -1.73
N ALA A 68 9.50 6.16 -2.54
CA ALA A 68 8.50 5.13 -2.32
C ALA A 68 8.63 4.49 -0.92
N ARG A 69 9.85 4.21 -0.46
CA ARG A 69 10.08 3.62 0.87
C ARG A 69 9.76 4.58 2.01
N LEU A 70 10.08 5.87 1.87
CA LEU A 70 9.74 6.88 2.86
C LEU A 70 8.24 7.08 2.93
N ALA A 71 7.56 7.19 1.78
CA ALA A 71 6.10 7.28 1.70
C ALA A 71 5.42 6.05 2.34
N ALA A 72 5.93 4.84 2.07
CA ALA A 72 5.41 3.61 2.67
C ALA A 72 5.57 3.59 4.19
N ARG A 73 6.70 4.07 4.71
CA ARG A 73 6.94 4.18 6.15
C ARG A 73 6.10 5.28 6.81
N LEU A 74 5.88 6.39 6.12
CA LEU A 74 5.10 7.52 6.61
C LEU A 74 3.61 7.19 6.71
N THR A 75 3.09 6.52 5.67
CA THR A 75 1.66 6.18 5.57
C THR A 75 1.32 4.84 6.25
N GLY A 76 2.30 3.95 6.40
CA GLY A 76 2.08 2.60 6.90
C GLY A 76 1.48 1.64 5.87
N PHE A 77 1.47 2.01 4.59
CA PHE A 77 1.01 1.18 3.48
C PHE A 77 2.20 0.64 2.67
N LYS A 78 2.03 -0.55 2.09
CA LYS A 78 2.90 -1.09 1.07
C LYS A 78 2.49 -0.49 -0.27
N ILE A 79 3.27 0.48 -0.73
CA ILE A 79 3.03 1.24 -1.96
C ILE A 79 3.78 0.56 -3.12
N ASP A 80 3.03 0.11 -4.13
CA ASP A 80 3.56 -0.23 -5.45
C ASP A 80 3.29 0.92 -6.42
N ILE A 81 4.26 1.28 -7.26
CA ILE A 81 4.14 2.43 -8.17
C ILE A 81 4.18 1.93 -9.60
N LYS A 82 3.15 2.26 -10.35
CA LYS A 82 2.95 1.82 -11.73
C LYS A 82 2.69 3.02 -12.65
N PRO A 83 3.12 2.94 -13.92
CA PRO A 83 2.80 3.98 -14.88
C PRO A 83 1.30 3.97 -15.22
N GLU A 84 0.74 5.12 -15.59
CA GLU A 84 -0.66 5.24 -16.00
C GLU A 84 -0.99 4.38 -17.24
N SER A 85 0.00 4.11 -18.10
CA SER A 85 -0.13 3.19 -19.23
C SER A 85 -0.47 1.75 -18.82
N GLU A 86 -0.15 1.33 -17.58
CA GLU A 86 -0.48 0.01 -17.03
C GLU A 86 -1.83 -0.02 -16.30
N ARG A 87 -2.61 1.06 -16.32
CA ARG A 87 -3.88 1.18 -15.58
C ARG A 87 -4.83 0.01 -15.80
N ASP A 88 -5.12 -0.33 -17.05
CA ASP A 88 -6.09 -1.37 -17.39
C ASP A 88 -5.64 -2.75 -16.88
N ALA A 89 -4.34 -3.02 -16.91
CA ALA A 89 -3.76 -4.25 -16.38
C ALA A 89 -3.89 -4.31 -14.85
N VAL A 90 -3.55 -3.21 -14.15
CA VAL A 90 -3.68 -3.14 -12.69
C VAL A 90 -5.13 -3.34 -12.25
N VAL A 91 -6.08 -2.70 -12.93
CA VAL A 91 -7.51 -2.85 -12.60
C VAL A 91 -7.99 -4.29 -12.85
N ALA A 92 -7.57 -4.91 -13.95
CA ALA A 92 -7.91 -6.31 -14.24
C ALA A 92 -7.31 -7.27 -13.18
N ASP A 93 -6.07 -7.06 -12.76
CA ASP A 93 -5.42 -7.86 -11.72
C ASP A 93 -6.14 -7.72 -10.37
N MET A 94 -6.54 -6.50 -10.00
CA MET A 94 -7.30 -6.23 -8.78
C MET A 94 -8.67 -6.91 -8.81
N ALA A 95 -9.38 -6.84 -9.95
CA ALA A 95 -10.68 -7.49 -10.12
C ALA A 95 -10.58 -9.03 -10.04
N ASN A 96 -9.51 -9.62 -10.59
CA ASN A 96 -9.28 -11.06 -10.48
C ASN A 96 -9.02 -11.48 -9.03
N LYS A 97 -8.20 -10.72 -8.29
CA LYS A 97 -7.94 -10.97 -6.86
C LYS A 97 -9.21 -10.92 -6.01
N GLU A 98 -10.10 -9.97 -6.29
CA GLU A 98 -11.38 -9.87 -5.60
C GLU A 98 -12.25 -11.12 -5.82
N ASN A 99 -12.29 -11.62 -7.06
CA ASN A 99 -13.08 -12.80 -7.43
C ASN A 99 -12.51 -14.10 -6.84
N GLU A 100 -11.18 -14.22 -6.75
CA GLU A 100 -10.52 -15.35 -6.08
C GLU A 100 -10.76 -15.34 -4.57
N SER A 101 -10.73 -14.17 -3.93
CA SER A 101 -11.06 -14.01 -2.51
C SER A 101 -12.50 -14.43 -2.20
N ALA A 102 -13.45 -14.06 -3.08
CA ALA A 102 -14.86 -14.41 -2.94
C ALA A 102 -15.18 -15.89 -3.15
N ASN A 103 -14.30 -16.65 -3.83
CA ASN A 103 -14.54 -18.05 -4.21
C ASN A 103 -13.66 -19.06 -3.43
N ALA A 104 -13.02 -18.63 -2.33
CA ALA A 104 -12.29 -19.54 -1.46
C ALA A 104 -13.28 -20.52 -0.78
N PRO A 105 -13.09 -21.84 -0.90
CA PRO A 105 -13.98 -22.80 -0.25
C PRO A 105 -13.83 -22.65 1.27
N VAL A 106 -14.92 -22.28 1.94
CA VAL A 106 -15.09 -22.46 3.38
C VAL A 106 -14.99 -23.96 3.65
N ILE A 107 -13.81 -24.42 4.08
CA ILE A 107 -13.69 -25.74 4.68
C ILE A 107 -14.38 -25.64 6.03
N GLU A 108 -15.64 -26.09 6.10
CA GLU A 108 -16.33 -26.38 7.35
C GLU A 108 -15.48 -27.41 8.11
N ALA A 109 -14.78 -26.93 9.14
CA ALA A 109 -14.07 -27.78 10.08
C ALA A 109 -15.07 -28.40 11.06
N ASP A 110 -15.87 -29.35 10.56
CA ASP A 110 -16.68 -30.25 11.38
C ASP A 110 -16.13 -31.68 11.23
N VAL A 111 -15.26 -32.09 12.15
CA VAL A 111 -15.38 -33.41 12.79
C VAL A 111 -15.09 -33.25 14.27
N ALA A 112 -16.10 -33.62 15.04
CA ALA A 112 -16.26 -33.44 16.46
C ALA A 112 -15.18 -34.13 17.31
N ASP A 113 -14.96 -33.46 18.44
CA ASP A 113 -14.49 -33.96 19.73
C ASP A 113 -15.02 -35.37 20.03
N ASP A 114 -14.12 -36.36 20.10
CA ASP A 114 -14.36 -37.64 20.77
C ASP A 114 -13.23 -37.86 21.78
N PHE A 115 -13.19 -36.99 22.79
CA PHE A 115 -12.51 -37.28 24.04
C PHE A 115 -13.51 -37.98 24.96
N GLU A 116 -13.69 -39.29 24.78
CA GLU A 116 -14.37 -40.11 25.79
C GLU A 116 -13.55 -40.04 27.08
N ALA A 117 -14.05 -39.22 28.00
CA ALA A 117 -13.59 -39.13 29.36
C ALA A 117 -13.73 -40.49 30.03
N SER A 118 -12.63 -40.90 30.66
CA SER A 118 -12.62 -41.85 31.76
C SER A 118 -13.65 -41.44 32.83
N GLU A 119 -14.60 -42.33 33.12
CA GLU A 119 -15.31 -42.33 34.40
C GLU A 119 -15.11 -43.67 35.12
N GLU A 120 -15.06 -43.55 36.44
CA GLU A 120 -14.55 -44.44 37.47
C GLU A 120 -15.37 -45.73 37.68
N ALA A 121 -14.67 -46.80 38.09
CA ALA A 121 -15.13 -47.78 39.07
C ALA A 121 -13.93 -48.49 39.73
#